data_AF-A0A831ZLH5-F1
#
_entry.id   AF-A0A831ZLH5-F1
#
_cell.length_a   1.000
_cell.length_b   1.000
_cell.length_c   1.000
_cell.angle_alpha   90.00
_cell.angle_beta   90.00
_cell.angle_gamma   90.00
#
_symmetry.space_group_name_H-M   'P 1'
#
loop_
_entity.id
_entity.type
_entity.pdbx_description
1 polymer ?
#
loop_
_entity_poly.entity_id
_entity_poly.type
_entity_poly.pdbx_seq_one_letter_code
_entity_poly.pdbx_strand_id
1 'polypeptide(L)'
;IIGKVNKYLGEYDTSELEIKILKPADAMKYTLERVRKGLNTISVTGNVLRDYLTDLFPILELGTSARMLSIVPLLKGGGLFETGAGGSAPKHVEQLLKENHLRWDSLGEYSALVPSFEMIYEKTKNPKAKVLAETLDKAILNYLENGKLPSRKAGEIDNRGSSFYLSLYWAEALANQNDDVELKNRFAKIYKELSANEEKIVSDLISVQGKPADIGGYYLPDDKKALKVMRPSETFNKVIDEM
;
A
#
# COMPACT_ATOMS: atom_id res chain seq x y z
N ILE A 1 21.99 26.75 -1.88
CA ILE A 1 21.57 25.49 -1.22
C ILE A 1 22.73 24.80 -0.51
N ILE A 2 23.83 24.44 -1.19
CA ILE A 2 24.99 23.74 -0.58
C ILE A 2 25.50 24.42 0.70
N GLY A 3 25.69 25.75 0.71
CA GLY A 3 26.12 26.46 1.93
C GLY A 3 25.15 26.31 3.12
N LYS A 4 23.85 26.20 2.87
CA LYS A 4 22.85 25.92 3.92
C LYS A 4 22.93 24.47 4.39
N VAL A 5 23.11 23.53 3.46
CA VAL A 5 23.28 22.10 3.79
C VAL A 5 24.49 21.91 4.71
N ASN A 6 25.65 22.48 4.36
CA ASN A 6 26.84 22.39 5.21
C ASN A 6 26.64 23.01 6.59
N LYS A 7 25.95 24.15 6.67
CA LYS A 7 25.63 24.79 7.95
C LYS A 7 24.79 23.87 8.84
N TYR A 8 23.66 23.38 8.32
CA TYR A 8 22.71 22.61 9.12
C TYR A 8 23.19 21.19 9.42
N LEU A 9 23.98 20.57 8.54
CA LEU A 9 24.61 19.28 8.84
C LEU A 9 25.49 19.34 10.10
N GLY A 10 26.13 20.48 10.38
CA GLY A 10 26.92 20.67 11.60
C GLY A 10 26.10 20.72 12.90
N GLU A 11 24.77 20.75 12.82
CA GLU A 11 23.87 20.73 13.98
C GLU A 11 23.50 19.29 14.41
N TYR A 12 23.94 18.27 13.66
CA TYR A 12 23.62 16.85 13.90
C TYR A 12 24.89 16.01 14.11
N ASP A 13 24.76 14.89 14.83
CA ASP A 13 25.82 13.87 14.87
C ASP A 13 25.81 13.04 13.57
N THR A 14 26.90 13.12 12.83
CA THR A 14 27.08 12.39 11.57
C THR A 14 28.30 11.47 11.60
N SER A 15 28.82 11.14 12.79
CA SER A 15 30.06 10.38 12.96
C SER A 15 30.03 8.99 12.32
N GLU A 16 28.87 8.35 12.29
CA GLU A 16 28.64 7.03 11.69
C GLU A 16 28.10 7.07 10.25
N LEU A 17 27.96 8.28 9.66
CA LEU A 17 27.29 8.46 8.37
C LEU A 17 28.27 8.79 7.23
N GLU A 18 28.11 8.10 6.10
CA GLU A 18 28.75 8.50 4.84
C GLU A 18 27.86 9.49 4.08
N ILE A 19 28.16 10.79 4.17
CA ILE A 19 27.42 11.85 3.47
C ILE A 19 28.31 12.46 2.37
N LYS A 20 27.85 12.44 1.12
CA LYS A 20 28.53 13.05 -0.02
C LYS A 20 27.67 14.12 -0.67
N ILE A 21 28.26 15.29 -0.92
CA ILE A 21 27.65 16.37 -1.73
C ILE A 21 28.30 16.34 -3.11
N LEU A 22 27.57 15.82 -4.11
CA LEU A 22 28.06 15.61 -5.47
C LEU A 22 27.22 16.38 -6.49
N LYS A 23 27.79 16.67 -7.67
CA LYS A 23 27.00 17.15 -8.80
C LYS A 23 26.05 16.02 -9.27
N PRO A 24 24.88 16.34 -9.87
CA PRO A 24 23.91 15.31 -10.26
C PRO A 24 24.48 14.17 -11.11
N ALA A 25 25.34 14.47 -12.07
CA ALA A 25 25.98 13.44 -12.91
C ALA A 25 26.91 12.51 -12.11
N ASP A 26 27.70 13.07 -11.19
CA ASP A 26 28.62 12.31 -10.33
C ASP A 26 27.84 11.47 -9.30
N ALA A 27 26.76 12.03 -8.74
CA ALA A 27 25.85 11.33 -7.83
C ALA A 27 25.17 10.14 -8.51
N MET A 28 24.69 10.34 -9.75
CA MET A 28 24.10 9.27 -10.55
C MET A 28 25.12 8.16 -10.84
N LYS A 29 26.33 8.52 -11.27
CA LYS A 29 27.41 7.53 -11.50
C LYS A 29 27.74 6.74 -10.24
N TYR A 30 27.93 7.40 -9.10
CA TYR A 30 28.19 6.76 -7.81
C TYR A 30 27.06 5.80 -7.41
N THR A 31 25.80 6.22 -7.59
CA THR A 31 24.62 5.41 -7.27
C THR A 31 24.52 4.18 -8.18
N LEU A 32 24.72 4.35 -9.49
CA LEU A 32 24.66 3.26 -10.46
C LEU A 32 25.77 2.22 -10.25
N GLU A 33 26.97 2.64 -9.86
CA GLU A 33 28.06 1.73 -9.51
C GLU A 33 27.74 0.90 -8.26
N ARG A 34 27.03 1.47 -7.29
CA ARG A 34 26.63 0.81 -6.04
C ARG A 34 25.46 -0.14 -6.23
N VAL A 35 24.39 0.30 -6.90
CA VAL A 35 23.18 -0.52 -7.10
C VAL A 35 23.51 -1.79 -7.90
N ARG A 36 24.43 -1.71 -8.88
CA ARG A 36 24.93 -2.88 -9.62
C ARG A 36 25.68 -3.89 -8.76
N LYS A 37 26.15 -3.50 -7.58
CA LYS A 37 26.78 -4.35 -6.57
C LYS A 37 25.81 -4.78 -5.46
N GLY A 38 24.52 -4.50 -5.60
CA GLY A 38 23.51 -4.76 -4.58
C GLY A 38 23.59 -3.84 -3.36
N LEU A 39 24.22 -2.66 -3.51
CA LEU A 39 24.37 -1.68 -2.43
C LEU A 39 23.38 -0.51 -2.59
N ASN A 40 22.85 -0.04 -1.47
CA ASN A 40 21.84 1.03 -1.43
C ASN A 40 22.47 2.43 -1.35
N THR A 41 21.79 3.45 -1.88
CA THR A 41 22.19 4.87 -1.77
C THR A 41 20.96 5.75 -1.64
N ILE A 42 20.92 6.63 -0.64
CA ILE A 42 19.84 7.62 -0.50
C ILE A 42 20.16 8.83 -1.37
N SER A 43 19.22 9.26 -2.21
CA SER A 43 19.34 10.50 -2.98
C SER A 43 18.59 11.65 -2.29
N VAL A 44 19.30 12.73 -1.95
CA VAL A 44 18.71 13.94 -1.36
C VAL A 44 18.76 15.05 -2.41
N THR A 45 17.61 15.44 -2.95
CA THR A 45 17.53 16.28 -4.15
C THR A 45 16.54 17.44 -4.02
N GLY A 46 16.54 18.34 -5.01
CA GLY A 46 15.49 19.37 -5.14
C GLY A 46 14.24 18.82 -5.83
N ASN A 47 13.19 19.65 -5.92
CA ASN A 47 11.85 19.19 -6.30
C ASN A 47 11.75 18.48 -7.67
N VAL A 48 12.44 18.98 -8.69
CA VAL A 48 12.41 18.39 -10.04
C VAL A 48 13.10 17.02 -10.07
N LEU A 49 14.26 16.89 -9.40
CA LEU A 49 14.98 15.61 -9.35
C LEU A 49 14.28 14.61 -8.44
N ARG A 50 13.57 15.04 -7.40
CA ARG A 50 12.68 14.17 -6.61
C ARG A 50 11.73 13.44 -7.56
N ASP A 51 11.00 14.21 -8.36
CA ASP A 51 10.01 13.70 -9.32
C ASP A 51 10.62 12.66 -10.29
N TYR A 52 11.76 13.00 -10.91
CA TYR A 52 12.40 12.12 -11.90
C TYR A 52 12.96 10.84 -11.27
N LEU A 53 13.59 10.95 -10.10
CA LEU A 53 14.27 9.81 -9.48
C LEU A 53 13.29 8.84 -8.81
N THR A 54 12.15 9.33 -8.31
CA THR A 54 11.08 8.48 -7.76
C THR A 54 10.30 7.72 -8.83
N ASP A 55 10.44 8.09 -10.12
CA ASP A 55 10.01 7.23 -11.23
C ASP A 55 11.13 6.32 -11.71
N LEU A 56 12.32 6.89 -11.98
CA LEU A 56 13.43 6.18 -12.64
C LEU A 56 13.85 4.91 -11.90
N PHE A 57 14.19 5.00 -10.62
CA PHE A 57 14.72 3.87 -9.87
C PHE A 57 13.65 2.81 -9.58
N PRO A 58 12.45 3.16 -9.09
CA PRO A 58 11.38 2.18 -8.89
C PRO A 58 10.98 1.43 -10.17
N ILE A 59 10.95 2.08 -11.33
CA ILE A 59 10.70 1.39 -12.59
C ILE A 59 11.81 0.38 -12.91
N LEU A 60 13.07 0.73 -12.68
CA LEU A 60 14.20 -0.18 -12.91
C LEU A 60 14.25 -1.34 -11.91
N GLU A 61 13.87 -1.10 -10.66
CA GLU A 61 13.97 -2.08 -9.56
C GLU A 61 12.73 -2.98 -9.45
N LEU A 62 11.54 -2.42 -9.65
CA LEU A 62 10.26 -3.07 -9.39
C LEU A 62 9.39 -3.23 -10.65
N GLY A 63 9.80 -2.66 -11.78
CA GLY A 63 9.02 -2.64 -13.02
C GLY A 63 7.84 -1.66 -13.00
N THR A 64 7.69 -0.86 -11.93
CA THR A 64 6.63 0.14 -11.76
C THR A 64 7.00 1.15 -10.66
N SER A 65 6.54 2.40 -10.80
CA SER A 65 6.65 3.41 -9.73
C SER A 65 5.41 3.48 -8.81
N ALA A 66 4.39 2.66 -9.08
CA ALA A 66 3.16 2.64 -8.27
C ALA A 66 3.31 1.92 -6.92
N ARG A 67 4.45 1.25 -6.67
CA ARG A 67 4.70 0.42 -5.48
C ARG A 67 5.78 1.04 -4.60
N MET A 68 5.51 2.23 -4.11
CA MET A 68 6.47 3.02 -3.34
C MET A 68 5.83 3.58 -2.07
N LEU A 69 6.62 3.67 -1.00
CA LEU A 69 6.28 4.47 0.16
C LEU A 69 6.54 5.95 -0.17
N SER A 70 5.51 6.78 -0.06
CA SER A 70 5.61 8.24 -0.20
C SER A 70 5.12 8.91 1.08
N ILE A 71 6.07 9.34 1.90
CA ILE A 71 5.83 9.91 3.23
C ILE A 71 6.23 11.38 3.22
N VAL A 72 5.31 12.24 3.64
CA VAL A 72 5.51 13.69 3.76
C VAL A 72 5.36 14.11 5.23
N PRO A 73 6.49 14.26 5.95
CA PRO A 73 6.48 14.84 7.29
C PRO A 73 6.03 16.30 7.22
N LEU A 74 4.88 16.62 7.82
CA LEU A 74 4.33 17.98 7.78
C LEU A 74 5.06 18.89 8.77
N LEU A 75 5.25 20.16 8.39
CA LEU A 75 6.02 21.14 9.19
C LEU A 75 5.52 21.32 10.63
N LYS A 76 4.21 21.15 10.88
CA LYS A 76 3.61 21.21 12.22
C LYS A 76 3.65 19.87 12.97
N GLY A 77 4.54 18.98 12.57
CA GLY A 77 4.72 17.65 13.14
C GLY A 77 3.67 16.63 12.72
N GLY A 78 2.76 16.94 11.78
CA GLY A 78 1.82 15.99 11.19
C GLY A 78 2.48 15.07 10.16
N GLY A 79 1.69 14.20 9.52
CA GLY A 79 2.16 13.29 8.49
C GLY A 79 1.11 13.16 7.40
N LEU A 80 1.57 13.09 6.16
CA LEU A 80 0.79 12.79 4.97
C LEU A 80 1.44 11.58 4.30
N PHE A 81 0.63 10.56 4.01
CA PHE A 81 1.08 9.30 3.46
C PHE A 81 0.38 9.11 2.12
N GLU A 82 1.11 9.36 1.04
CA GLU A 82 0.58 9.20 -0.31
C GLU A 82 0.68 7.73 -0.72
N THR A 83 -0.39 7.22 -1.33
CA THR A 83 -0.52 5.80 -1.67
C THR A 83 0.16 5.45 -2.99
N GLY A 84 0.71 6.43 -3.70
CA GLY A 84 1.46 6.24 -4.95
C GLY A 84 1.68 7.58 -5.67
N ALA A 85 2.59 7.58 -6.65
CA ALA A 85 2.93 8.76 -7.45
C ALA A 85 2.18 8.84 -8.80
N GLY A 86 1.35 7.83 -9.12
CA GLY A 86 0.63 7.72 -10.39
C GLY A 86 -0.70 8.49 -10.44
N GLY A 87 -1.31 8.52 -11.63
CA GLY A 87 -2.67 9.04 -11.83
C GLY A 87 -3.78 8.03 -11.50
N SER A 88 -5.04 8.44 -11.61
CA SER A 88 -6.23 7.63 -11.24
C SER A 88 -6.66 6.56 -12.27
N ALA A 89 -5.81 6.25 -13.24
CA ALA A 89 -5.97 5.15 -14.21
C ALA A 89 -7.37 5.02 -14.87
N PRO A 90 -7.79 5.95 -15.77
CA PRO A 90 -9.12 5.92 -16.40
C PRO A 90 -9.45 4.62 -17.17
N LYS A 91 -8.42 3.95 -17.73
CA LYS A 91 -8.57 2.65 -18.40
C LYS A 91 -8.94 1.48 -17.45
N HIS A 92 -8.77 1.66 -16.14
CA HIS A 92 -9.21 0.68 -15.15
C HIS A 92 -10.72 0.81 -14.95
N VAL A 93 -11.22 2.04 -14.87
CA VAL A 93 -12.66 2.32 -14.81
C VAL A 93 -13.38 1.84 -16.07
N GLU A 94 -12.80 2.03 -17.25
CA GLU A 94 -13.36 1.50 -18.51
C GLU A 94 -13.54 -0.03 -18.46
N GLN A 95 -12.58 -0.77 -17.91
CA GLN A 95 -12.69 -2.22 -17.75
C GLN A 95 -13.74 -2.61 -16.71
N LEU A 96 -13.80 -1.90 -15.58
CA LEU A 96 -14.84 -2.10 -14.57
C LEU A 96 -16.23 -1.93 -15.18
N LEU A 97 -16.47 -0.86 -15.94
CA LEU A 97 -17.78 -0.61 -16.54
C LEU A 97 -18.15 -1.65 -17.61
N LYS A 98 -17.17 -2.11 -18.38
CA LYS A 98 -17.40 -3.04 -19.50
C LYS A 98 -17.58 -4.49 -19.06
N GLU A 99 -16.76 -4.96 -18.13
CA GLU A 99 -16.67 -6.38 -17.75
C GLU A 99 -16.55 -6.61 -16.24
N ASN A 100 -16.87 -5.59 -15.42
CA ASN A 100 -16.90 -5.66 -13.97
C ASN A 100 -15.64 -6.29 -13.38
N HIS A 101 -14.47 -5.89 -13.89
CA HIS A 101 -13.16 -6.32 -13.40
C HIS A 101 -12.29 -5.08 -13.16
N LEU A 102 -11.77 -4.94 -11.94
CA LEU A 102 -10.93 -3.82 -11.54
C LEU A 102 -9.49 -4.28 -11.29
N ARG A 103 -8.60 -3.98 -12.24
CA ARG A 103 -7.16 -4.32 -12.16
C ARG A 103 -6.29 -3.29 -11.41
N TRP A 104 -6.90 -2.45 -10.57
CA TRP A 104 -6.16 -1.48 -9.76
C TRP A 104 -5.44 -2.17 -8.61
N ASP A 105 -4.13 -1.94 -8.47
CA ASP A 105 -3.30 -2.50 -7.41
C ASP A 105 -3.26 -1.57 -6.20
N SER A 106 -3.95 -1.94 -5.12
CA SER A 106 -4.03 -1.16 -3.88
C SER A 106 -2.84 -1.39 -2.95
N LEU A 107 -1.77 -2.06 -3.38
CA LEU A 107 -0.58 -2.29 -2.55
C LEU A 107 -0.04 -1.01 -1.91
N GLY A 108 0.01 0.09 -2.65
CA GLY A 108 0.49 1.36 -2.11
C GLY A 108 -0.43 1.96 -1.05
N GLU A 109 -1.74 1.68 -1.08
CA GLU A 109 -2.68 2.06 -0.02
C GLU A 109 -2.40 1.26 1.26
N TYR A 110 -2.15 -0.04 1.13
CA TYR A 110 -1.82 -0.91 2.25
C TYR A 110 -0.48 -0.49 2.88
N SER A 111 0.53 -0.25 2.04
CA SER A 111 1.85 0.21 2.48
C SER A 111 1.81 1.59 3.11
N ALA A 112 0.95 2.50 2.68
CA ALA A 112 0.80 3.83 3.29
C ALA A 112 0.12 3.78 4.69
N LEU A 113 -0.72 2.78 4.95
CA LEU A 113 -1.35 2.60 6.26
C LEU A 113 -0.36 2.20 7.36
N VAL A 114 0.69 1.44 7.02
CA VAL A 114 1.73 1.02 7.99
C VAL A 114 2.40 2.22 8.67
N PRO A 115 3.09 3.14 7.97
CA PRO A 115 3.72 4.30 8.60
C PRO A 115 2.70 5.29 9.19
N SER A 116 1.45 5.27 8.72
CA SER A 116 0.36 6.02 9.37
C SER A 116 0.09 5.49 10.79
N PHE A 117 0.00 4.18 10.98
CA PHE A 117 -0.13 3.58 12.31
C PHE A 117 1.13 3.73 13.16
N GLU A 118 2.32 3.60 12.58
CA GLU A 118 3.59 3.82 13.28
C GLU A 118 3.66 5.25 13.83
N MET A 119 3.30 6.26 13.03
CA MET A 119 3.27 7.65 13.47
C MET A 119 2.24 7.88 14.59
N ILE A 120 1.07 7.22 14.54
CA ILE A 120 0.11 7.26 15.66
C ILE A 120 0.76 6.70 16.92
N TYR A 121 1.44 5.55 16.84
CA TYR A 121 2.16 4.98 17.97
C TYR A 121 3.27 5.92 18.47
N GLU A 122 4.11 6.46 17.58
CA GLU A 122 5.21 7.35 17.95
C GLU A 122 4.73 8.55 18.77
N LYS A 123 3.60 9.14 18.36
CA LYS A 123 3.02 10.33 18.98
C LYS A 123 2.19 10.07 20.24
N THR A 124 1.39 9.02 20.21
CA THR A 124 0.39 8.75 21.27
C THR A 124 0.83 7.67 22.23
N LYS A 125 1.87 6.91 21.87
CA LYS A 125 2.29 5.67 22.54
C LYS A 125 1.16 4.64 22.65
N ASN A 126 0.17 4.67 21.76
CA ASN A 126 -0.92 3.71 21.71
C ASN A 126 -0.40 2.33 21.24
N PRO A 127 -0.30 1.31 22.12
CA PRO A 127 0.27 0.01 21.77
C PRO A 127 -0.54 -0.72 20.70
N LYS A 128 -1.86 -0.51 20.63
CA LYS A 128 -2.70 -1.11 19.58
C LYS A 128 -2.33 -0.62 18.18
N ALA A 129 -1.93 0.65 18.04
CA ALA A 129 -1.48 1.18 16.75
C ALA A 129 -0.18 0.50 16.30
N LYS A 130 0.74 0.22 17.22
CA LYS A 130 1.96 -0.56 16.94
C LYS A 130 1.61 -1.97 16.44
N VAL A 131 0.72 -2.68 17.15
CA VAL A 131 0.29 -4.02 16.76
C VAL A 131 -0.38 -4.01 15.37
N LEU A 132 -1.23 -3.01 15.08
CA LEU A 132 -1.85 -2.87 13.76
C LEU A 132 -0.82 -2.66 12.65
N ALA A 133 0.21 -1.82 12.87
CA ALA A 133 1.28 -1.61 11.91
C ALA A 133 2.08 -2.90 11.63
N GLU A 134 2.58 -3.56 12.68
CA GLU A 134 3.44 -4.75 12.58
C GLU A 134 2.69 -5.95 11.97
N THR A 135 1.39 -6.08 12.26
CA THR A 135 0.57 -7.15 11.68
C THR A 135 0.14 -6.85 10.24
N LEU A 136 -0.07 -5.58 9.88
CA LEU A 136 -0.34 -5.18 8.50
C LEU A 136 0.88 -5.39 7.61
N ASP A 137 2.09 -5.07 8.10
CA ASP A 137 3.34 -5.30 7.38
C ASP A 137 3.53 -6.81 7.05
N LYS A 138 3.28 -7.69 8.04
CA LYS A 138 3.26 -9.15 7.83
C LYS A 138 2.19 -9.59 6.82
N ALA A 139 1.00 -8.96 6.86
CA ALA A 139 -0.07 -9.28 5.93
C ALA A 139 0.28 -8.87 4.49
N ILE A 140 0.95 -7.74 4.30
CA ILE A 140 1.46 -7.27 3.01
C ILE A 140 2.51 -8.24 2.47
N LEU A 141 3.43 -8.73 3.32
CA LEU A 141 4.40 -9.75 2.93
C LEU A 141 3.71 -11.03 2.45
N ASN A 142 2.78 -11.58 3.25
CA ASN A 142 2.02 -12.78 2.86
C ASN A 142 1.21 -12.57 1.57
N TYR A 143 0.62 -11.39 1.39
CA TYR A 143 -0.09 -11.00 0.18
C TYR A 143 0.79 -11.05 -1.07
N LEU A 144 2.03 -10.55 -0.96
CA LEU A 144 3.02 -10.56 -2.03
C LEU A 144 3.56 -11.96 -2.31
N GLU A 145 3.96 -12.70 -1.26
CA GLU A 145 4.50 -14.06 -1.37
C GLU A 145 3.50 -15.03 -2.01
N ASN A 146 2.22 -14.89 -1.69
CA ASN A 146 1.15 -15.72 -2.26
C ASN A 146 0.61 -15.18 -3.59
N GLY A 147 1.21 -14.12 -4.15
CA GLY A 147 0.86 -13.59 -5.46
C GLY A 147 -0.58 -13.10 -5.58
N LYS A 148 -1.18 -12.58 -4.49
CA LYS A 148 -2.61 -12.17 -4.44
C LYS A 148 -2.89 -10.81 -5.06
N LEU A 149 -2.05 -10.38 -6.01
CA LEU A 149 -2.20 -9.15 -6.78
C LEU A 149 -3.39 -9.25 -7.74
N PRO A 150 -4.02 -8.12 -8.12
CA PRO A 150 -5.08 -8.12 -9.12
C PRO A 150 -4.54 -8.61 -10.47
N SER A 151 -5.24 -9.57 -11.06
CA SER A 151 -5.04 -9.94 -12.46
C SER A 151 -5.48 -8.80 -13.38
N ARG A 152 -5.14 -8.94 -14.66
CA ARG A 152 -5.63 -8.07 -15.74
C ARG A 152 -6.84 -8.64 -16.46
N LYS A 153 -7.26 -9.87 -16.16
CA LYS A 153 -8.28 -10.62 -16.91
C LYS A 153 -9.52 -10.86 -16.06
N ALA A 154 -10.69 -10.57 -16.63
CA ALA A 154 -11.97 -10.96 -16.03
C ALA A 154 -12.05 -12.49 -15.85
N GLY A 155 -12.66 -12.92 -14.74
CA GLY A 155 -12.72 -14.32 -14.31
C GLY A 155 -11.57 -14.74 -13.37
N GLU A 156 -10.58 -13.87 -13.16
CA GLU A 156 -9.49 -14.06 -12.19
C GLU A 156 -9.67 -13.07 -11.02
N ILE A 157 -8.81 -13.20 -9.98
CA ILE A 157 -8.81 -12.26 -8.84
C ILE A 157 -8.58 -10.84 -9.35
N ASP A 158 -9.41 -9.90 -8.91
CA ASP A 158 -9.26 -8.47 -9.17
C ASP A 158 -9.02 -7.70 -7.86
N ASN A 159 -9.04 -6.37 -7.89
CA ASN A 159 -8.84 -5.50 -6.72
C ASN A 159 -9.67 -5.91 -5.48
N ARG A 160 -10.92 -6.34 -5.68
CA ARG A 160 -11.81 -6.73 -4.57
C ARG A 160 -11.33 -8.04 -3.93
N GLY A 161 -10.93 -9.00 -4.76
CA GLY A 161 -10.32 -10.25 -4.30
C GLY A 161 -8.98 -10.03 -3.59
N SER A 162 -8.13 -9.15 -4.12
CA SER A 162 -6.89 -8.73 -3.47
C SER A 162 -7.13 -8.10 -2.10
N SER A 163 -8.16 -7.26 -1.97
CA SER A 163 -8.56 -6.65 -0.69
C SER A 163 -9.06 -7.68 0.32
N PHE A 164 -9.81 -8.69 -0.14
CA PHE A 164 -10.21 -9.83 0.70
C PHE A 164 -8.99 -10.59 1.23
N TYR A 165 -8.02 -10.93 0.37
CA TYR A 165 -6.82 -11.66 0.79
C TYR A 165 -5.95 -10.86 1.77
N LEU A 166 -5.79 -9.55 1.56
CA LEU A 166 -5.13 -8.71 2.56
C LEU A 166 -5.87 -8.77 3.90
N SER A 167 -7.21 -8.66 3.89
CA SER A 167 -8.03 -8.70 5.10
C SER A 167 -7.88 -10.04 5.83
N LEU A 168 -7.84 -11.15 5.08
CA LEU A 168 -7.61 -12.50 5.61
C LEU A 168 -6.24 -12.61 6.29
N TYR A 169 -5.17 -12.23 5.61
CA TYR A 169 -3.80 -12.30 6.15
C TYR A 169 -3.59 -11.34 7.32
N TRP A 170 -4.25 -10.19 7.31
CA TRP A 170 -4.17 -9.26 8.43
C TRP A 170 -4.92 -9.77 9.66
N ALA A 171 -6.12 -10.33 9.47
CA ALA A 171 -6.86 -10.99 10.54
C ALA A 171 -6.06 -12.18 11.12
N GLU A 172 -5.39 -12.97 10.27
CA GLU A 172 -4.50 -14.04 10.70
C GLU A 172 -3.34 -13.53 11.57
N ALA A 173 -2.64 -12.49 11.11
CA ALA A 173 -1.52 -11.91 11.84
C ALA A 173 -1.98 -11.33 13.20
N LEU A 174 -3.15 -10.67 13.24
CA LEU A 174 -3.76 -10.14 14.46
C LEU A 174 -4.24 -11.24 15.42
N ALA A 175 -4.71 -12.38 14.90
CA ALA A 175 -5.12 -13.54 15.70
C ALA A 175 -3.91 -14.30 16.29
N ASN A 176 -2.74 -14.20 15.66
CA ASN A 176 -1.55 -14.95 16.05
C ASN A 176 -0.52 -14.16 16.88
N GLN A 177 -0.62 -12.82 16.94
CA GLN A 177 0.24 -12.00 17.80
C GLN A 177 -0.06 -12.20 19.30
N ASN A 178 0.87 -11.77 20.16
CA ASN A 178 0.76 -11.91 21.63
C ASN A 178 0.95 -10.58 22.39
N ASP A 179 1.05 -9.47 21.69
CA ASP A 179 1.29 -8.14 22.25
C ASP A 179 -0.01 -7.47 22.74
N ASP A 180 -1.17 -7.84 22.20
CA ASP A 180 -2.49 -7.38 22.64
C ASP A 180 -3.53 -8.51 22.62
N VAL A 181 -3.95 -8.98 23.80
CA VAL A 181 -4.89 -10.11 23.96
C VAL A 181 -6.30 -9.77 23.48
N GLU A 182 -6.72 -8.51 23.57
CA GLU A 182 -8.06 -8.10 23.14
C GLU A 182 -8.18 -8.15 21.62
N LEU A 183 -7.20 -7.57 20.91
CA LEU A 183 -7.09 -7.67 19.45
C LEU A 183 -6.97 -9.14 19.02
N LYS A 184 -6.14 -9.92 19.72
CA LYS A 184 -5.99 -11.36 19.44
C LYS A 184 -7.33 -12.08 19.46
N ASN A 185 -8.09 -11.93 20.54
CA ASN A 185 -9.37 -12.63 20.72
C ASN A 185 -10.43 -12.16 19.72
N ARG A 186 -10.51 -10.85 19.45
CA ARG A 186 -11.43 -10.30 18.45
C ARG A 186 -11.11 -10.87 17.06
N PHE A 187 -9.84 -10.79 16.64
CA PHE A 187 -9.44 -11.21 15.30
C PHE A 187 -9.33 -12.72 15.13
N ALA A 188 -9.19 -13.50 16.20
CA ALA A 188 -9.28 -14.97 16.13
C ALA A 188 -10.66 -15.43 15.61
N LYS A 189 -11.74 -14.77 16.04
CA LYS A 189 -13.09 -15.04 15.51
C LYS A 189 -13.21 -14.60 14.05
N ILE A 190 -12.75 -13.40 13.72
CA ILE A 190 -12.81 -12.86 12.36
C ILE A 190 -12.01 -13.72 11.38
N TYR A 191 -10.77 -14.07 11.72
CA TYR A 191 -9.93 -14.96 10.91
C TYR A 191 -10.62 -16.30 10.69
N LYS A 192 -11.19 -16.92 11.74
CA LYS A 192 -11.92 -18.19 11.59
C LYS A 192 -13.08 -18.08 10.60
N GLU A 193 -13.88 -17.02 10.68
CA GLU A 193 -15.01 -16.81 9.76
C GLU A 193 -14.54 -16.54 8.32
N LEU A 194 -13.50 -15.72 8.13
CA LEU A 194 -12.95 -15.46 6.79
C LEU A 194 -12.34 -16.72 6.18
N SER A 195 -11.54 -17.48 6.93
CA SER A 195 -10.92 -18.72 6.45
C SER A 195 -11.96 -19.80 6.14
N ALA A 196 -12.99 -19.96 6.96
CA ALA A 196 -14.05 -20.93 6.71
C ALA A 196 -14.91 -20.61 5.48
N ASN A 197 -14.97 -19.34 5.08
CA ASN A 197 -15.76 -18.86 3.95
C ASN A 197 -14.90 -18.44 2.74
N GLU A 198 -13.59 -18.74 2.72
CA GLU A 198 -12.67 -18.27 1.68
C GLU A 198 -13.18 -18.58 0.27
N GLU A 199 -13.45 -19.85 -0.03
CA GLU A 199 -13.90 -20.29 -1.35
C GLU A 199 -15.22 -19.61 -1.77
N LYS A 200 -16.15 -19.45 -0.82
CA LYS A 200 -17.44 -18.81 -1.06
C LYS A 200 -17.27 -17.33 -1.38
N ILE A 201 -16.45 -16.61 -0.61
CA ILE A 201 -16.17 -15.19 -0.81
C ILE A 201 -15.48 -14.99 -2.17
N VAL A 202 -14.45 -15.77 -2.48
CA VAL A 202 -13.75 -15.68 -3.76
C VAL A 202 -14.70 -15.96 -4.93
N SER A 203 -15.57 -16.97 -4.81
CA SER A 203 -16.59 -17.26 -5.82
C SER A 203 -17.57 -16.10 -6.02
N ASP A 204 -18.04 -15.47 -4.94
CA ASP A 204 -18.92 -14.30 -5.02
C ASP A 204 -18.24 -13.13 -5.75
N LEU A 205 -16.96 -12.87 -5.46
CA LEU A 205 -16.18 -11.79 -6.07
C LEU A 205 -15.83 -12.05 -7.55
N ILE A 206 -15.67 -13.31 -7.96
CA ILE A 206 -15.37 -13.68 -9.36
C ILE A 206 -16.66 -13.76 -10.20
N SER A 207 -17.76 -14.29 -9.64
CA SER A 207 -19.00 -14.57 -10.38
C SER A 207 -19.69 -13.33 -10.99
N VAL A 208 -19.39 -12.14 -10.45
CA VAL A 208 -19.91 -10.87 -10.97
C VAL A 208 -19.15 -10.33 -12.17
N GLN A 209 -17.95 -10.87 -12.45
CA GLN A 209 -17.09 -10.43 -13.55
C GLN A 209 -17.58 -10.93 -14.91
N GLY A 210 -17.09 -10.31 -15.99
CA GLY A 210 -17.45 -10.63 -17.38
C GLY A 210 -18.77 -10.01 -17.85
N LYS A 211 -19.43 -9.21 -17.00
CA LYS A 211 -20.68 -8.50 -17.31
C LYS A 211 -20.49 -6.99 -17.12
N PRO A 212 -21.21 -6.14 -17.87
CA PRO A 212 -21.17 -4.71 -17.61
C PRO A 212 -21.61 -4.35 -16.19
N ALA A 213 -20.94 -3.38 -15.58
CA ALA A 213 -21.31 -2.81 -14.29
C ALA A 213 -21.79 -1.36 -14.46
N ASP A 214 -22.93 -1.03 -13.86
CA ASP A 214 -23.44 0.34 -13.81
C ASP A 214 -23.18 0.94 -12.44
N ILE A 215 -22.31 1.94 -12.39
CA ILE A 215 -22.02 2.73 -11.18
C ILE A 215 -22.78 4.06 -11.15
N GLY A 216 -23.65 4.34 -12.12
CA GLY A 216 -24.51 5.53 -12.14
C GLY A 216 -23.83 6.86 -12.51
N GLY A 217 -22.60 6.83 -12.99
CA GLY A 217 -21.84 8.01 -13.39
C GLY A 217 -20.37 7.67 -13.68
N TYR A 218 -19.54 8.70 -13.91
CA TYR A 218 -18.09 8.53 -14.08
C TYR A 218 -17.31 9.41 -13.12
N TYR A 219 -17.39 10.74 -13.27
CA TYR A 219 -16.76 11.68 -12.32
C TYR A 219 -17.51 11.79 -10.99
N LEU A 220 -18.82 11.54 -11.02
CA LEU A 220 -19.69 11.50 -9.85
C LEU A 220 -20.60 10.27 -9.98
N PRO A 221 -20.14 9.07 -9.59
CA PRO A 221 -20.96 7.86 -9.58
C PRO A 221 -22.07 7.96 -8.53
N ASP A 222 -23.10 7.12 -8.67
CA ASP A 222 -24.12 6.94 -7.63
C ASP A 222 -23.56 6.04 -6.53
N ASP A 223 -23.53 6.53 -5.29
CA ASP A 223 -22.93 5.84 -4.15
C ASP A 223 -23.52 4.44 -3.93
N LYS A 224 -24.84 4.27 -4.08
CA LYS A 224 -25.50 2.98 -3.84
C LYS A 224 -25.12 1.97 -4.92
N LYS A 225 -25.09 2.40 -6.18
CA LYS A 225 -24.66 1.56 -7.31
C LYS A 225 -23.18 1.20 -7.19
N ALA A 226 -22.32 2.17 -6.90
CA ALA A 226 -20.89 1.94 -6.71
C ALA A 226 -20.62 0.97 -5.55
N LEU A 227 -21.27 1.16 -4.40
CA LEU A 227 -21.16 0.24 -3.25
C LEU A 227 -21.57 -1.19 -3.62
N LYS A 228 -22.69 -1.37 -4.32
CA LYS A 228 -23.15 -2.69 -4.76
C LYS A 228 -22.16 -3.38 -5.69
N VAL A 229 -21.53 -2.63 -6.60
CA VAL A 229 -20.50 -3.13 -7.53
C VAL A 229 -19.21 -3.48 -6.79
N MET A 230 -18.79 -2.65 -5.83
CA MET A 230 -17.52 -2.80 -5.13
C MET A 230 -17.57 -3.79 -3.97
N ARG A 231 -18.75 -4.04 -3.39
CA ARG A 231 -18.96 -4.97 -2.27
C ARG A 231 -19.99 -6.07 -2.60
N PRO A 232 -19.76 -6.90 -3.63
CA PRO A 232 -20.78 -7.84 -4.11
C PRO A 232 -20.91 -9.12 -3.27
N SER A 233 -19.92 -9.48 -2.43
CA SER A 233 -20.01 -10.65 -1.55
C SER A 233 -20.72 -10.30 -0.25
N GLU A 234 -21.98 -10.72 -0.13
CA GLU A 234 -22.75 -10.60 1.13
C GLU A 234 -22.08 -11.37 2.27
N THR A 235 -21.48 -12.53 1.97
CA THR A 235 -20.73 -13.33 2.94
C THR A 235 -19.56 -12.53 3.52
N PHE A 236 -18.77 -11.88 2.68
CA PHE A 236 -17.66 -11.06 3.15
C PHE A 236 -18.15 -9.82 3.91
N ASN A 237 -19.16 -9.13 3.38
CA ASN A 237 -19.73 -7.94 4.01
C ASN A 237 -20.23 -8.24 5.42
N LYS A 238 -20.93 -9.36 5.61
CA LYS A 238 -21.42 -9.75 6.94
C LYS A 238 -20.30 -9.88 7.97
N VAL A 239 -19.18 -10.52 7.60
CA VAL A 239 -18.04 -10.67 8.52
C VAL A 239 -17.43 -9.32 8.89
N ILE A 240 -17.31 -8.40 7.93
CA ILE A 240 -16.74 -7.07 8.14
C ILE A 240 -17.69 -6.18 8.96
N ASP A 241 -18.99 -6.23 8.70
CA ASP A 241 -19.99 -5.39 9.38
C ASP A 241 -20.25 -5.85 10.83
N GLU A 242 -19.95 -7.11 11.17
CA GLU A 242 -20.03 -7.68 12.53
C GLU A 242 -18.75 -7.48 13.36
N MET A 243 -17.70 -6.87 12.80
CA MET A 243 -16.38 -6.71 13.43
C MET A 243 -16.39 -5.71 14.58
#